data_AF-A0A2K3JT44-F1
#
_entry.id   AF-A0A2K3JT44-F1
#
_cell.length_a   1.000
_cell.length_b   1.000
_cell.length_c   1.000
_cell.angle_alpha   90.00
_cell.angle_beta   90.00
_cell.angle_gamma   90.00
#
_symmetry.space_group_name_H-M   'P 1'
#
loop_
_entity.id
_entity.type
_entity.pdbx_description
1 polymer ?
#
loop_
_entity_poly.entity_id
_entity_poly.type
_entity_poly.pdbx_seq_one_letter_code
_entity_poly.pdbx_strand_id
1 'polypeptide(L)'
;MSSAANSNHRNDLPSTVSVKLDRDNYPLWQSMVLPIIRGAKLDGYMLGKKECPEEFITAANSSKKFNPEFEDWQAYDQQLLGWLRNSMTIGIATQLLHCETSKQLWEEAQSLAGAHT
;
A
#
# COMPACT_ATOMS: atom_id res chain seq x y z
N MET A 1 12.73 35.61 -9.33
CA MET A 1 11.91 34.98 -8.27
C MET A 1 11.61 33.58 -8.75
N SER A 2 12.29 32.58 -8.21
CA SER A 2 12.14 31.19 -8.64
C SER A 2 10.92 30.60 -7.94
N SER A 3 9.83 30.37 -8.67
CA SER A 3 8.72 29.57 -8.17
C SER A 3 9.22 28.15 -7.99
N ALA A 4 9.38 27.71 -6.74
CA ALA A 4 9.58 26.32 -6.41
C ALA A 4 8.37 25.55 -6.94
N ALA A 5 8.60 24.69 -7.92
CA ALA A 5 7.60 23.74 -8.35
C ALA A 5 7.27 22.85 -7.15
N ASN A 6 6.02 22.92 -6.67
CA ASN A 6 5.47 21.94 -5.75
C ASN A 6 5.51 20.59 -6.47
N SER A 7 6.57 19.82 -6.27
CA SER A 7 6.67 18.46 -6.78
C SER A 7 5.69 17.61 -5.99
N ASN A 8 4.44 17.56 -6.46
CA ASN A 8 3.49 16.50 -6.12
C ASN A 8 4.18 15.18 -6.50
N HIS A 9 4.89 14.59 -5.54
CA HIS A 9 5.53 13.29 -5.69
C HIS A 9 4.44 12.24 -5.71
N ARG A 10 3.76 12.13 -6.86
CA ARG A 10 2.90 11.01 -7.15
C ARG A 10 3.81 9.79 -7.15
N ASN A 11 3.57 8.87 -6.22
CA ASN A 11 4.26 7.60 -6.19
C ASN A 11 3.74 6.79 -7.38
N ASP A 12 4.37 7.01 -8.54
CA ASP A 12 3.91 6.43 -9.80
C ASP A 12 4.29 4.94 -9.84
N LEU A 13 3.40 4.12 -9.26
CA LEU A 13 3.43 2.68 -9.46
C LEU A 13 3.08 2.36 -10.92
N PRO A 14 3.71 1.35 -11.54
CA PRO A 14 3.45 1.00 -12.93
C PRO A 14 2.02 0.49 -13.10
N SER A 15 1.39 0.77 -14.24
CA SER A 15 0.02 0.34 -14.53
C SER A 15 -0.13 -1.17 -14.72
N THR A 16 0.97 -1.88 -14.97
CA THR A 16 1.00 -3.33 -15.16
C THR A 16 2.17 -3.95 -14.41
N VAL A 17 1.98 -5.21 -13.99
CA VAL A 17 3.04 -6.07 -13.48
C VAL A 17 3.25 -7.23 -14.43
N SER A 18 4.50 -7.66 -14.59
CA SER A 18 4.83 -8.77 -15.51
C SER A 18 4.36 -10.13 -14.99
N VAL A 19 4.26 -10.30 -13.68
CA VAL A 19 3.80 -11.52 -13.02
C VAL A 19 2.70 -11.16 -12.05
N LYS A 20 1.55 -11.83 -12.18
CA LYS A 20 0.45 -11.72 -11.23
C LYS A 20 0.53 -12.81 -10.19
N LEU A 21 0.27 -12.48 -8.93
CA LEU A 21 0.24 -13.45 -7.84
C LEU A 21 -0.83 -14.51 -8.11
N ASP A 22 -0.41 -15.77 -8.10
CA ASP A 22 -1.24 -16.96 -8.05
C ASP A 22 -0.90 -17.80 -6.81
N ARG A 23 -1.40 -19.04 -6.74
CA ARG A 23 -1.20 -19.91 -5.57
C ARG A 23 0.22 -20.46 -5.45
N ASP A 24 0.97 -20.48 -6.54
CA ASP A 24 2.20 -21.26 -6.66
C ASP A 24 3.44 -20.37 -6.89
N ASN A 25 3.25 -19.07 -7.13
CA ASN A 25 4.32 -18.17 -7.57
C ASN A 25 4.70 -17.07 -6.58
N TYR A 26 4.24 -17.14 -5.32
CA TYR A 26 4.46 -16.07 -4.34
C TYR A 26 5.93 -15.61 -4.21
N PRO A 27 6.95 -16.48 -4.12
CA PRO A 27 8.35 -16.02 -4.04
C PRO A 27 8.79 -15.22 -5.27
N LEU A 28 8.33 -15.63 -6.47
CA LEU A 28 8.62 -14.93 -7.72
C LEU A 28 7.90 -13.59 -7.76
N TRP A 29 6.59 -13.57 -7.47
CA TRP A 29 5.79 -12.35 -7.40
C TRP A 29 6.39 -11.36 -6.41
N GLN A 30 6.71 -11.80 -5.19
CA GLN A 30 7.35 -10.98 -4.15
C GLN A 30 8.66 -10.37 -4.67
N SER A 31 9.51 -11.16 -5.33
CA SER A 31 10.79 -10.69 -5.87
C SER A 31 10.63 -9.58 -6.91
N MET A 32 9.53 -9.55 -7.66
CA MET A 32 9.25 -8.54 -8.69
C MET A 32 8.58 -7.29 -8.12
N VAL A 33 7.61 -7.44 -7.22
CA VAL A 33 6.83 -6.29 -6.71
C VAL A 33 7.60 -5.49 -5.65
N LEU A 34 8.41 -6.16 -4.81
CA LEU A 34 9.07 -5.51 -3.69
C LEU A 34 10.06 -4.40 -4.11
N PRO A 35 10.91 -4.58 -5.16
CA PRO A 35 11.75 -3.49 -5.67
C PRO A 35 10.96 -2.30 -6.21
N ILE A 36 9.80 -2.54 -6.84
CA ILE A 36 8.92 -1.47 -7.37
C ILE A 36 8.38 -0.63 -6.22
N ILE A 37 7.82 -1.29 -5.20
CA ILE A 37 7.25 -0.62 -4.01
C ILE A 37 8.32 0.19 -3.27
N ARG A 38 9.53 -0.37 -3.11
CA ARG A 38 10.68 0.33 -2.49
C ARG A 38 11.16 1.50 -3.34
N GLY A 39 11.23 1.34 -4.66
CA GLY A 39 11.56 2.42 -5.60
C GLY A 39 10.59 3.59 -5.49
N ALA A 40 9.30 3.29 -5.26
CA ALA A 40 8.25 4.27 -5.00
C ALA A 40 8.18 4.76 -3.54
N LYS A 41 9.08 4.31 -2.64
CA LYS A 41 9.11 4.67 -1.20
C LYS A 41 7.80 4.38 -0.45
N LEU A 42 7.08 3.35 -0.87
CA LEU A 42 5.79 2.94 -0.29
C LEU A 42 5.91 1.75 0.67
N ASP A 43 7.09 1.13 0.79
CA ASP A 43 7.30 -0.05 1.63
C ASP A 43 7.05 0.21 3.12
N GLY A 44 7.13 1.47 3.56
CA GLY A 44 6.79 1.87 4.92
C GLY A 44 5.32 1.59 5.30
N TYR A 45 4.37 1.74 4.37
CA TYR A 45 2.95 1.46 4.59
C TYR A 45 2.72 -0.05 4.69
N MET A 46 3.22 -0.79 3.70
CA MET A 46 3.08 -2.24 3.60
C MET A 46 3.73 -3.00 4.76
N LEU A 47 4.92 -2.57 5.20
CA LEU A 47 5.65 -3.22 6.29
C LEU A 47 5.25 -2.68 7.67
N GLY A 48 4.29 -1.74 7.74
CA GLY A 48 3.85 -1.12 8.99
C GLY A 48 4.90 -0.26 9.69
N LYS A 49 5.94 0.20 8.98
CA LYS A 49 6.92 1.17 9.51
C LYS A 49 6.36 2.59 9.59
N LYS A 50 5.40 2.91 8.73
CA LYS A 50 4.60 4.13 8.78
C LYS A 50 3.28 3.80 9.47
N GLU A 51 3.19 4.11 10.75
CA GLU A 51 1.96 3.93 11.52
C GLU A 51 0.86 4.87 11.01
N CYS A 52 -0.38 4.38 11.08
CA CYS A 52 -1.56 5.17 10.72
C CYS A 52 -1.76 6.27 11.77
N PRO A 53 -1.72 7.57 11.39
CA PRO A 53 -1.99 8.65 12.33
C PRO A 53 -3.41 8.62 12.87
N GLU A 54 -3.67 9.33 13.97
CA GLU A 54 -5.04 9.52 14.44
C GLU A 54 -5.85 10.34 13.42
N GLU A 55 -7.09 9.91 13.16
CA GLU A 55 -8.00 10.59 12.23
C GLU A 55 -8.35 12.02 12.69
N PHE A 56 -8.42 12.24 14.00
CA PHE A 56 -8.75 13.53 14.60
C PHE A 56 -7.68 13.97 15.58
N ILE A 57 -7.22 15.20 15.45
CA ILE A 57 -6.33 15.88 16.39
C ILE A 57 -7.07 16.96 17.17
N THR A 58 -6.60 17.26 18.38
CA THR A 58 -7.14 18.34 19.20
C THR A 58 -6.40 19.64 18.88
N ALA A 59 -7.13 20.66 18.43
CA ALA A 59 -6.58 21.99 18.14
C ALA A 59 -6.35 22.81 19.42
N ALA A 60 -5.62 23.92 19.30
CA ALA A 60 -5.27 24.81 20.44
C ALA A 60 -6.49 25.40 21.17
N ASN A 61 -7.65 25.44 20.52
CA ASN A 61 -8.94 25.86 21.08
C ASN A 61 -9.77 24.68 21.66
N SER A 62 -9.14 23.52 21.86
CA SER A 62 -9.78 22.28 22.32
C SER A 62 -10.86 21.68 21.40
N SER A 63 -10.98 22.16 20.15
CA SER A 63 -11.87 21.54 19.16
C SER A 63 -11.21 20.36 18.47
N LYS A 64 -11.99 19.31 18.14
CA LYS A 64 -11.53 18.23 17.27
C LYS A 64 -11.44 18.72 15.82
N LYS A 65 -10.30 18.49 15.18
CA LYS A 65 -10.05 18.78 13.76
C LYS A 65 -9.57 17.51 13.07
N PHE A 66 -9.96 17.32 11.82
CA PHE A 66 -9.43 16.24 10.99
C PHE A 66 -7.91 16.40 10.81
N ASN A 67 -7.19 15.28 10.86
CA ASN A 67 -5.74 15.24 10.73
C ASN A 67 -5.34 15.11 9.25
N PRO A 68 -4.67 16.12 8.64
CA PRO A 68 -4.19 16.01 7.27
C PRO A 68 -3.20 14.86 7.05
N GLU A 69 -2.42 14.49 8.09
CA GLU A 69 -1.48 13.38 7.99
C GLU A 69 -2.19 12.03 7.85
N PHE A 70 -3.37 11.88 8.46
CA PHE A 70 -4.21 10.70 8.28
C PHE A 70 -4.73 10.61 6.84
N GLU A 71 -5.18 11.73 6.27
CA GLU A 71 -5.64 11.80 4.88
C GLU A 71 -4.54 11.39 3.89
N ASP A 72 -3.35 11.96 4.05
CA ASP A 72 -2.19 11.63 3.23
C ASP A 72 -1.82 10.15 3.41
N TRP A 73 -1.76 9.67 4.65
CA TRP A 73 -1.46 8.27 4.94
C TRP A 73 -2.46 7.33 4.25
N GLN A 74 -3.75 7.62 4.37
CA GLN A 74 -4.83 6.86 3.77
C GLN A 74 -4.73 6.88 2.24
N ALA A 75 -4.48 8.03 1.64
CA ALA A 75 -4.33 8.14 0.19
C ALA A 75 -3.18 7.27 -0.35
N TYR A 76 -2.02 7.27 0.31
CA TYR A 76 -0.87 6.45 -0.12
C TYR A 76 -1.09 4.96 0.13
N ASP A 77 -1.65 4.59 1.28
CA ASP A 77 -1.97 3.19 1.58
C ASP A 77 -2.99 2.62 0.58
N GLN A 78 -4.05 3.37 0.26
CA GLN A 78 -5.09 2.94 -0.66
C GLN A 78 -4.61 2.86 -2.12
N GLN A 79 -3.72 3.75 -2.54
CA GLN A 79 -3.05 3.63 -3.84
C GLN A 79 -2.23 2.35 -3.93
N LEU A 80 -1.45 2.04 -2.89
CA LEU A 80 -0.67 0.82 -2.84
C LEU A 80 -1.56 -0.42 -2.79
N LEU A 81 -2.63 -0.40 -2.00
CA LEU A 81 -3.61 -1.49 -1.90
C LEU A 81 -4.24 -1.79 -3.27
N GLY A 82 -4.73 -0.76 -3.97
CA GLY A 82 -5.31 -0.91 -5.30
C GLY A 82 -4.30 -1.45 -6.32
N TRP A 83 -3.05 -1.02 -6.24
CA TRP A 83 -1.99 -1.54 -7.10
C TRP A 83 -1.65 -3.01 -6.79
N LEU A 84 -1.52 -3.38 -5.51
CA LEU A 84 -1.28 -4.76 -5.09
C LEU A 84 -2.41 -5.69 -5.56
N ARG A 85 -3.68 -5.26 -5.45
CA ARG A 85 -4.83 -6.01 -5.99
C ARG A 85 -4.73 -6.22 -7.51
N ASN A 86 -4.31 -5.21 -8.26
CA ASN A 86 -4.09 -5.32 -9.70
C ASN A 86 -2.92 -6.27 -10.06
N SER A 87 -1.99 -6.45 -9.13
CA SER A 87 -0.87 -7.39 -9.25
C SER A 87 -1.23 -8.84 -8.92
N MET A 88 -2.51 -9.15 -8.66
CA MET A 88 -2.99 -10.50 -8.33
C MET A 88 -3.85 -11.07 -9.46
N THR A 89 -3.91 -12.40 -9.53
CA THR A 89 -4.97 -13.08 -10.29
C THR A 89 -6.32 -12.83 -9.63
N ILE A 90 -7.41 -12.92 -10.39
CA ILE A 90 -8.78 -12.70 -9.87
C ILE A 90 -9.06 -13.64 -8.68
N GLY A 91 -8.67 -14.91 -8.79
CA GLY A 91 -8.91 -15.90 -7.73
C GLY A 91 -8.19 -15.59 -6.41
N ILE A 92 -7.00 -15.01 -6.44
CA ILE A 92 -6.30 -14.54 -5.23
C ILE A 92 -6.91 -13.23 -4.74
N ALA A 93 -7.15 -12.26 -5.63
CA ALA A 93 -7.73 -10.97 -5.26
C ALA A 93 -9.11 -11.11 -4.59
N THR A 94 -9.93 -12.07 -5.02
CA THR A 94 -11.22 -12.38 -4.39
C THR A 94 -11.07 -12.95 -2.98
N GLN A 95 -10.07 -13.80 -2.73
CA GLN A 95 -9.82 -14.36 -1.39
C GLN A 95 -9.35 -13.29 -0.40
N LEU A 96 -8.67 -12.25 -0.90
CA LEU A 96 -8.14 -11.14 -0.11
C LEU A 96 -9.01 -9.87 -0.22
N LEU A 97 -10.29 -10.01 -0.61
CA LEU A 97 -11.16 -8.84 -0.83
C LEU A 97 -11.41 -8.06 0.45
N HIS A 98 -11.42 -8.73 1.60
CA HIS A 98 -11.67 -8.12 2.92
C HIS A 98 -10.51 -7.28 3.46
N CYS A 99 -9.29 -7.39 2.91
CA CYS A 99 -8.16 -6.60 3.39
C CYS A 99 -8.36 -5.10 3.12
N GLU A 100 -8.31 -4.27 4.16
CA GLU A 100 -8.57 -2.83 4.05
C GLU A 100 -7.31 -2.00 3.91
N THR A 101 -6.15 -2.57 4.26
CA THR A 101 -4.85 -1.90 4.18
C THR A 101 -3.85 -2.69 3.35
N SER A 102 -2.87 -1.99 2.77
CA SER A 102 -1.79 -2.63 2.01
C SER A 102 -1.00 -3.63 2.86
N LYS A 103 -0.83 -3.35 4.15
CA LYS A 103 -0.18 -4.22 5.13
C LYS A 103 -0.95 -5.53 5.33
N GLN A 104 -2.24 -5.47 5.64
CA GLN A 104 -3.07 -6.67 5.83
C GLN A 104 -3.03 -7.56 4.59
N LEU A 105 -3.20 -6.96 3.41
CA LEU A 105 -3.17 -7.70 2.15
C LEU A 105 -1.81 -8.36 1.89
N TRP A 106 -0.70 -7.71 2.26
CA TRP A 106 0.65 -8.29 2.14
C TRP A 106 0.87 -9.48 3.09
N GLU A 107 0.51 -9.33 4.36
CA GLU A 107 0.65 -10.37 5.38
C GLU A 107 -0.20 -11.60 5.05
N GLU A 108 -1.44 -11.40 4.61
CA GLU A 108 -2.33 -12.50 4.21
C GLU A 108 -1.89 -13.17 2.91
N ALA A 109 -1.39 -12.42 1.93
CA ALA A 109 -0.80 -13.01 0.71
C ALA A 109 0.39 -13.93 1.05
N GLN A 110 1.24 -13.52 2.01
CA GLN A 110 2.33 -14.34 2.50
C GLN A 110 1.84 -15.59 3.24
N SER A 111 0.81 -15.43 4.07
CA SER A 111 0.18 -16.54 4.80
C SER A 111 -0.43 -17.59 3.87
N LEU A 112 -1.15 -17.15 2.84
CA LEU A 112 -1.73 -18.05 1.81
C LEU A 112 -0.65 -18.88 1.11
N ALA A 113 0.51 -18.28 0.82
CA ALA A 113 1.63 -19.00 0.22
C ALA A 113 2.28 -19.99 1.21
N GLY A 114 2.40 -19.61 2.48
CA GLY A 114 2.96 -20.48 3.53
C GLY A 114 2.06 -21.66 3.89
N ALA A 115 0.73 -21.50 3.79
CA ALA A 115 -0.25 -22.56 4.07
C ALA A 115 -0.24 -23.72 3.05
N HIS A 116 0.45 -23.54 1.92
CA HIS A 116 0.61 -24.55 0.86
C HIS A 116 1.99 -25.25 0.87
N THR A 117 2.81 -25.01 1.90
CA THR A 117 4.08 -25.72 2.16
C THR A 117 3.91 -26.78 3.25
#